data_AF-A0A5B2VS52-F1
#
_entry.id   AF-A0A5B2VS52-F1
#
_cell.length_a   1.000
_cell.length_b   1.000
_cell.length_c   1.000
_cell.angle_alpha   90.00
_cell.angle_beta   90.00
_cell.angle_gamma   90.00
#
_symmetry.space_group_name_H-M   'P 1'
#
loop_
_entity.id
_entity.type
_entity.pdbx_description
1 polymer ?
#
loop_
_entity_poly.entity_id
_entity_poly.type
_entity_poly.pdbx_seq_one_letter_code
_entity_poly.pdbx_strand_id
1 'polypeptide(L)' 'MNTFQIQYQQQDLQVTEQENDHFTVDLPEGKIYLLLKQDNEGANHWFEDGKDKETEKSKAVGLAIERYLNNKQ' A
#
# COMPACT_ATOMS: atom_id res chain seq x y z
N MET A 1 -14.24 2.90 3.79
CA MET A 1 -13.49 3.61 2.73
C MET A 1 -12.89 4.88 3.32
N ASN A 2 -11.58 4.90 3.54
CA ASN A 2 -10.84 6.04 4.08
C ASN A 2 -9.81 6.50 3.04
N THR A 3 -9.59 7.79 2.88
CA THR A 3 -8.61 8.33 1.91
C THR A 3 -7.58 9.18 2.64
N PHE A 4 -6.31 8.96 2.32
CA PHE A 4 -5.19 9.68 2.93
C PHE A 4 -4.06 9.87 1.92
N GLN A 5 -3.05 10.66 2.32
CA GLN A 5 -1.86 10.89 1.51
C GLN A 5 -0.63 10.26 2.15
N ILE A 6 0.23 9.68 1.32
CA ILE A 6 1.54 9.15 1.72
C ILE A 6 2.64 9.84 0.93
N GLN A 7 3.82 9.98 1.53
CA GLN A 7 5.00 10.43 0.81
C GLN A 7 5.70 9.21 0.15
N TYR A 8 5.85 9.26 -1.17
CA TYR A 8 6.59 8.26 -1.93
C TYR A 8 7.41 8.95 -3.04
N GLN A 9 8.71 8.66 -3.12
CA GLN A 9 9.61 9.24 -4.13
C GLN A 9 9.50 10.77 -4.29
N GLN A 10 9.46 11.50 -3.16
CA GLN A 10 9.33 12.98 -3.11
C GLN A 10 7.98 13.52 -3.65
N GLN A 11 6.97 12.66 -3.77
CA GLN A 11 5.62 13.02 -4.19
C GLN A 11 4.59 12.56 -3.16
N ASP A 12 3.48 13.29 -3.09
CA ASP A 12 2.35 12.91 -2.27
C ASP A 12 1.39 12.08 -3.11
N LEU A 13 1.23 10.82 -2.75
CA LEU A 13 0.31 9.91 -3.41
C LEU A 13 -0.97 9.82 -2.62
N GLN A 14 -2.09 9.83 -3.32
CA GLN A 14 -3.39 9.55 -2.72
C GLN A 14 -3.56 8.03 -2.56
N VAL A 15 -3.95 7.61 -1.37
CA VAL A 15 -4.28 6.23 -1.04
C VAL A 15 -5.72 6.17 -0.60
N THR A 16 -6.49 5.29 -1.23
CA THR A 16 -7.84 4.92 -0.80
C THR A 16 -7.80 3.53 -0.19
N GLU A 17 -7.99 3.46 1.12
CA GLU A 17 -8.19 2.23 1.88
C GLU A 17 -9.61 1.69 1.64
N GLN A 18 -9.64 0.47 1.12
CA GLN A 18 -10.83 -0.30 0.82
C GLN A 18 -11.10 -1.32 1.93
N GLU A 19 -12.04 -2.23 1.73
CA GLU A 19 -12.30 -3.33 2.66
C GLU A 19 -11.27 -4.47 2.50
N ASN A 20 -11.15 -5.32 3.53
CA ASN A 20 -10.32 -6.54 3.51
C ASN A 20 -8.87 -6.29 3.12
N ASP A 21 -8.22 -5.26 3.70
CA ASP A 21 -6.80 -4.97 3.51
C ASP A 21 -6.41 -4.64 2.05
N HIS A 22 -7.37 -4.16 1.25
CA HIS A 22 -7.13 -3.65 -0.09
C HIS A 22 -6.91 -2.14 -0.08
N PHE A 23 -5.99 -1.67 -0.91
CA PHE A 23 -5.65 -0.26 -1.05
C PHE A 23 -5.55 0.10 -2.53
N THR A 24 -6.05 1.28 -2.90
CA THR A 24 -5.83 1.86 -4.23
C THR A 24 -4.90 3.03 -4.10
N VAL A 25 -3.80 3.04 -4.85
CA VAL A 25 -2.82 4.14 -4.83
C VAL A 25 -2.81 4.83 -6.18
N ASP A 26 -3.06 6.12 -6.16
CA ASP A 26 -3.00 6.98 -7.34
C ASP A 26 -1.55 7.44 -7.56
N LEU A 27 -0.90 6.89 -8.58
CA LEU A 27 0.45 7.28 -9.03
C LEU A 27 0.37 8.18 -10.27
N PRO A 28 1.43 8.95 -10.58
CA PRO A 28 1.48 9.73 -11.82
C PRO A 28 1.31 8.88 -13.09
N GLU A 29 1.86 7.66 -13.11
CA GLU A 29 1.79 6.75 -14.25
C GLU A 29 0.49 5.93 -14.31
N GLY A 30 -0.39 6.01 -13.30
CA GLY A 30 -1.64 5.27 -13.23
C GLY A 30 -2.01 4.83 -11.82
N LYS A 31 -3.02 3.98 -11.69
CA LYS A 31 -3.43 3.41 -10.40
C LYS A 31 -2.76 2.06 -10.20
N ILE A 32 -2.33 1.80 -8.97
CA ILE A 32 -2.02 0.43 -8.53
C ILE A 32 -3.01 0.02 -7.45
N TYR A 33 -3.33 -1.27 -7.45
CA TYR A 33 -4.16 -1.89 -6.43
C TYR A 33 -3.23 -2.74 -5.59
N LEU A 34 -3.20 -2.48 -4.29
CA LEU A 34 -2.38 -3.20 -3.33
C LEU A 34 -3.25 -4.04 -2.42
N LEU A 35 -2.74 -5.21 -2.07
CA LEU A 35 -3.29 -6.12 -1.09
C LEU A 35 -2.24 -6.38 -0.02
N LEU A 36 -2.59 -6.06 1.22
CA LEU A 36 -1.79 -6.43 2.38
C LEU A 36 -2.16 -7.85 2.80
N LYS A 37 -1.16 -8.73 2.92
CA LYS A 37 -1.30 -10.06 3.53
C LYS A 37 -0.30 -10.21 4.65
N GLN A 38 -0.71 -10.87 5.71
CA GLN A 38 0.18 -11.25 6.80
C GLN A 38 0.57 -12.72 6.64
N ASP A 39 1.85 -13.04 6.83
CA ASP A 39 2.30 -14.43 6.89
C ASP A 39 2.07 -15.07 8.27
N ASN A 40 2.42 -16.35 8.40
CA ASN A 40 2.25 -17.10 9.65
C ASN A 40 3.17 -16.61 10.79
N GLU A 41 4.17 -15.79 10.48
CA GLU A 41 5.10 -15.17 11.45
C GLU A 41 4.62 -13.77 11.87
N GLY A 42 3.53 -13.29 11.28
CA GLY A 42 2.96 -11.99 11.56
C GLY A 42 3.58 -10.85 10.74
N ALA A 43 4.41 -11.15 9.74
CA ALA A 43 4.99 -10.12 8.89
C ALA A 43 4.04 -9.72 7.75
N ASN A 44 3.98 -8.42 7.48
CA ASN A 44 3.19 -7.84 6.41
C ASN A 44 3.91 -7.95 5.06
N HIS A 45 3.15 -8.35 4.04
CA HIS A 45 3.60 -8.47 2.66
C HIS A 45 2.64 -7.73 1.74
N TRP A 46 3.19 -6.93 0.83
CA TRP A 46 2.40 -6.05 -0.02
C TRP A 46 2.43 -6.52 -1.47
N PHE A 47 1.28 -6.95 -1.96
CA PHE A 47 1.11 -7.47 -3.32
C PHE A 47 0.39 -6.46 -4.19
N GLU A 48 0.82 -6.34 -5.44
CA GLU A 48 -0.01 -5.70 -6.46
C GLU A 48 -1.09 -6.68 -6.93
N ASP A 49 -2.30 -6.19 -7.17
CA ASP A 49 -3.41 -7.02 -7.63
C ASP A 49 -3.05 -7.78 -8.92
N GLY A 50 -3.41 -9.06 -8.96
CA GLY A 50 -3.03 -9.97 -10.04
C GLY A 50 -1.54 -10.38 -10.08
N LYS A 51 -0.72 -10.02 -9.08
CA LYS A 51 0.65 -10.54 -8.93
C LYS A 51 0.72 -11.59 -7.83
N ASP A 52 1.37 -12.72 -8.13
CA ASP A 52 1.59 -13.80 -7.16
C ASP A 52 2.74 -13.52 -6.18
N LYS A 53 3.50 -12.44 -6.40
CA LYS A 53 4.66 -12.08 -5.58
C LYS A 53 4.73 -10.58 -5.34
N GLU A 54 5.31 -10.24 -4.20
CA GLU A 54 5.71 -8.87 -3.89
C GLU A 54 6.73 -8.38 -4.94
N THR A 55 6.53 -7.15 -5.40
CA THR A 55 7.48 -6.43 -6.25
C THR A 55 8.18 -5.36 -5.41
N GLU A 56 9.34 -4.88 -5.86
CA GLU A 56 10.02 -3.77 -5.17
C GLU A 56 9.12 -2.53 -5.06
N LYS A 57 8.28 -2.29 -6.08
CA LYS A 57 7.30 -1.20 -6.09
C LYS A 57 6.20 -1.42 -5.04
N SER A 58 5.54 -2.57 -5.04
CA SER A 58 4.46 -2.86 -4.08
C SER A 58 4.96 -2.87 -2.64
N LYS A 59 6.15 -3.41 -2.39
CA LYS A 59 6.82 -3.35 -1.09
C LYS A 59 7.06 -1.90 -0.64
N ALA A 60 7.68 -1.10 -1.49
CA ALA A 60 8.06 0.26 -1.13
C ALA A 60 6.86 1.18 -0.89
N VAL A 61 5.81 1.06 -1.71
CA VAL A 61 4.55 1.79 -1.50
C VAL A 61 3.83 1.29 -0.25
N GLY A 62 3.78 -0.03 -0.05
CA GLY A 62 3.21 -0.64 1.15
C GLY A 62 3.84 -0.16 2.45
N LEU A 63 5.17 -0.12 2.52
CA LEU A 63 5.90 0.41 3.67
C LEU A 63 5.57 1.89 3.95
N ALA A 64 5.31 2.70 2.92
CA ALA A 64 4.89 4.08 3.09
C ALA A 64 3.46 4.18 3.65
N ILE A 65 2.56 3.28 3.25
CA ILE A 65 1.22 3.13 3.83
C ILE A 65 1.33 2.73 5.31
N GLU A 66 2.10 1.70 5.64
CA GLU A 66 2.27 1.24 7.02
C GLU A 66 2.81 2.34 7.94
N ARG A 67 3.81 3.09 7.49
CA ARG A 67 4.34 4.22 8.25
C ARG A 67 3.27 5.27 8.55
N TYR A 68 2.41 5.56 7.57
CA TYR A 68 1.30 6.49 7.77
C TYR A 68 0.30 5.93 8.80
N LEU A 69 -0.10 4.66 8.65
CA LEU A 69 -1.08 4.02 9.55
C LEU A 69 -0.55 3.90 10.99
N ASN A 70 0.74 3.57 11.16
CA ASN A 70 1.38 3.48 12.47
C ASN A 70 1.55 4.85 13.14
N ASN A 71 1.80 5.92 12.38
CA ASN A 71 1.90 7.28 12.92
C ASN A 71 0.54 7.90 13.29
N LYS A 72 -0.57 7.28 12.85
CA LYS A 72 -1.94 7.71 13.16
C LYS A 72 -2.45 7.14 14.50
N GLN A 73 -1.76 6.14 15.08
CA GLN A 73 -2.03 5.59 16.41
C GLN A 73 -1.51 6.52 17.52
#